data_AF-A0A7D7W991-F1
#
_entry.id   AF-A0A7D7W991-F1
#
_cell.length_a   1.000
_cell.length_b   1.000
_cell.length_c   1.000
_cell.angle_alpha   90.00
_cell.angle_beta   90.00
_cell.angle_gamma   90.00
#
_symmetry.space_group_name_H-M   'P 1'
#
loop_
_entity.id
_entity.type
_entity.pdbx_description
1 polymer ?
#
loop_
_entity_poly.entity_id
_entity_poly.type
_entity_poly.pdbx_seq_one_letter_code
_entity_poly.pdbx_strand_id
1 'polypeptide(L)'
;MSEPFVPPPVPPAAPLPQAPPPGAYRVPVGGYQAPIGGYSAPAATAPSRATGALALVASLIAAVVAPIVAGALALRIGMLVSVNDLVSVAGDFVVAALSPARAETLWAEIMFWLGTALGLFAVVGGIIAVARRRGRGMGIAAIVIAAIGPVLFFLAVTLMFGIGNGIAFGPMV
;
A
#
# COMPACT_ATOMS: atom_id res chain seq x y z
N MET A 1 -29.31 25.64 -33.17
CA MET A 1 -29.71 24.29 -33.61
C MET A 1 -29.92 23.47 -32.34
N SER A 2 -31.18 23.29 -31.93
CA SER A 2 -31.56 22.50 -30.76
C SER A 2 -31.90 21.09 -31.24
N GLU A 3 -31.14 20.08 -30.80
CA GLU A 3 -31.40 18.69 -31.17
C GLU A 3 -32.77 18.22 -30.61
N PRO A 4 -33.54 17.45 -31.40
CA PRO A 4 -34.80 16.89 -30.93
C PRO A 4 -34.55 15.80 -29.88
N PHE A 5 -35.21 15.95 -28.73
CA PHE A 5 -35.22 14.96 -27.66
C PHE A 5 -35.91 13.67 -28.15
N VAL A 6 -35.18 12.56 -28.14
CA VAL A 6 -35.71 11.22 -28.42
C VAL A 6 -35.96 10.50 -27.09
N PRO A 7 -37.22 10.16 -26.75
CA PRO A 7 -37.51 9.43 -25.52
C PRO A 7 -36.95 7.99 -25.57
N PRO A 8 -36.52 7.44 -24.42
CA PRO A 8 -36.01 6.07 -24.35
C PRO A 8 -37.09 5.03 -24.70
N PRO A 9 -36.71 3.88 -25.29
CA PRO A 9 -37.64 2.83 -25.65
C PRO A 9 -38.34 2.25 -24.41
N VAL A 10 -39.67 2.10 -24.52
CA VAL A 10 -40.52 1.52 -23.47
C VAL A 10 -40.22 0.02 -23.35
N PRO A 11 -40.02 -0.53 -22.13
CA PRO A 11 -39.84 -1.97 -21.94
C PRO A 11 -41.05 -2.77 -22.44
N PRO A 12 -40.85 -3.98 -23.00
CA PRO A 12 -41.96 -4.84 -23.39
C PRO A 12 -42.88 -5.14 -22.19
N ALA A 13 -44.19 -4.98 -22.38
CA ALA A 13 -45.17 -5.35 -21.38
C ALA A 13 -45.11 -6.85 -21.11
N ALA A 14 -45.11 -7.23 -19.83
CA ALA A 14 -45.16 -8.63 -19.42
C ALA A 14 -46.49 -9.28 -19.90
N PRO A 15 -46.47 -10.54 -20.38
CA PRO A 15 -47.68 -11.22 -20.82
C PRO A 15 -48.69 -11.32 -19.67
N LEU A 16 -49.92 -10.84 -19.92
CA LEU A 16 -51.03 -11.02 -18.99
C LEU A 16 -51.41 -12.51 -18.91
N PRO A 17 -51.71 -13.06 -17.71
CA PRO A 17 -52.18 -14.43 -17.58
C PRO A 17 -53.45 -14.64 -18.39
N GLN A 18 -53.37 -15.54 -19.38
CA GLN A 18 -54.50 -15.86 -20.24
C GLN A 18 -55.55 -16.65 -19.43
N ALA A 19 -56.80 -16.18 -19.47
CA ALA A 19 -57.90 -16.89 -18.82
C ALA A 19 -58.09 -18.29 -19.44
N PRO A 20 -58.31 -19.34 -18.65
CA PRO A 20 -58.50 -20.69 -19.19
C PRO A 20 -59.77 -20.78 -20.05
N PRO A 21 -59.78 -21.62 -21.10
CA PRO A 21 -60.96 -21.87 -21.93
C PRO A 21 -62.17 -22.36 -21.10
N PRO A 22 -63.41 -21.98 -21.47
CA PRO A 22 -64.61 -22.47 -20.79
C PRO A 22 -64.69 -24.00 -20.88
N GLY A 23 -64.78 -24.68 -19.72
CA GLY A 23 -64.88 -26.15 -19.64
C GLY A 23 -63.58 -26.89 -19.28
N ALA A 24 -62.47 -26.19 -19.04
CA ALA A 24 -61.25 -26.83 -18.54
C ALA A 24 -61.46 -27.39 -17.12
N TYR A 25 -61.28 -28.71 -16.98
CA TYR A 25 -61.33 -29.42 -15.70
C TYR A 25 -60.28 -28.85 -14.73
N ARG A 26 -60.72 -28.20 -13.65
CA ARG A 26 -59.85 -27.74 -12.57
C ARG A 26 -59.71 -28.86 -11.53
N VAL A 27 -58.56 -29.52 -11.53
CA VAL A 27 -58.16 -30.37 -10.39
C VAL A 27 -57.95 -29.45 -9.18
N PRO A 28 -58.58 -29.71 -8.01
CA PRO A 28 -58.23 -29.04 -6.77
C PRO A 28 -56.81 -29.45 -6.38
N VAL A 29 -55.82 -28.67 -6.82
CA VAL A 29 -54.48 -28.77 -6.25
C VAL A 29 -54.60 -28.26 -4.81
N GLY A 30 -54.55 -29.20 -3.86
CA GLY A 30 -54.47 -28.87 -2.44
C GLY A 30 -53.33 -27.88 -2.28
N GLY A 31 -53.67 -26.66 -1.85
CA GLY A 31 -52.70 -25.58 -1.75
C GLY A 31 -51.59 -26.01 -0.80
N TYR A 32 -50.38 -26.17 -1.32
CA TYR A 32 -49.20 -26.13 -0.47
C TYR A 32 -49.20 -24.75 0.17
N GLN A 33 -49.55 -24.67 1.46
CA GLN A 33 -49.30 -23.47 2.23
C GLN A 33 -47.78 -23.23 2.15
N ALA A 34 -47.40 -22.14 1.51
CA ALA A 34 -46.04 -21.65 1.60
C ALA A 34 -45.73 -21.46 3.11
N PRO A 35 -44.58 -21.95 3.62
CA PRO A 35 -44.22 -21.75 5.01
C PRO A 35 -44.37 -20.28 5.41
N ILE A 36 -45.28 -19.99 6.33
CA ILE A 36 -45.47 -18.67 6.91
C ILE A 36 -44.35 -18.47 7.92
N GLY A 37 -43.22 -17.99 7.41
CA GLY A 37 -42.01 -17.74 8.17
C GLY A 37 -40.91 -17.30 7.22
N GLY A 38 -40.65 -15.99 7.18
CA GLY A 38 -39.53 -15.45 6.42
C GLY A 38 -38.23 -16.03 6.97
N TYR A 39 -37.50 -16.78 6.16
CA TYR A 39 -36.15 -17.19 6.51
C TYR A 39 -35.28 -15.94 6.63
N SER A 40 -34.98 -15.53 7.87
CA SER A 40 -33.97 -14.51 8.13
C SER A 40 -32.61 -15.22 8.18
N ALA A 41 -31.80 -15.02 7.14
CA ALA A 41 -30.42 -15.49 7.17
C ALA A 41 -29.68 -14.85 8.37
N PRO A 42 -28.82 -15.59 9.10
CA PRO A 42 -27.99 -15.02 10.15
C PRO A 42 -27.16 -13.84 9.61
N ALA A 43 -27.03 -12.78 10.41
CA ALA A 43 -26.22 -11.62 10.04
C ALA A 43 -24.79 -12.07 9.73
N ALA A 44 -24.30 -11.77 8.53
CA ALA A 44 -22.93 -12.10 8.14
C ALA A 44 -21.94 -11.36 9.04
N THR A 45 -20.98 -12.09 9.61
CA THR A 45 -19.90 -11.51 10.41
C THR A 45 -19.04 -10.59 9.56
N ALA A 46 -18.79 -9.37 10.06
CA ALA A 46 -17.98 -8.40 9.36
C ALA A 46 -16.54 -8.92 9.15
N PRO A 47 -15.96 -8.74 7.96
CA PRO A 47 -14.60 -9.20 7.68
C PRO A 47 -13.57 -8.44 8.53
N SER A 48 -12.65 -9.18 9.17
CA SER A 48 -11.58 -8.61 9.99
C SER A 48 -10.67 -7.68 9.17
N ARG A 49 -10.33 -6.53 9.76
CA ARG A 49 -9.46 -5.50 9.15
C ARG A 49 -8.00 -5.56 9.61
N ALA A 50 -7.67 -6.52 10.49
CA ALA A 50 -6.38 -6.59 11.16
C ALA A 50 -5.20 -6.71 10.18
N THR A 51 -5.33 -7.48 9.11
CA THR A 51 -4.27 -7.67 8.12
C THR A 51 -3.92 -6.36 7.40
N GLY A 52 -4.92 -5.58 6.98
CA GLY A 52 -4.69 -4.28 6.35
C GLY A 52 -4.07 -3.27 7.32
N ALA A 53 -4.48 -3.30 8.59
CA ALA A 53 -3.90 -2.42 9.62
C ALA A 53 -2.43 -2.77 9.91
N LEU A 54 -2.10 -4.05 10.04
CA LEU A 54 -0.71 -4.50 10.26
C LEU A 54 0.20 -4.13 9.07
N ALA A 55 -0.28 -4.33 7.85
CA ALA A 55 0.45 -3.92 6.65
C ALA A 55 0.71 -2.41 6.62
N LEU A 56 -0.29 -1.61 6.99
CA LEU A 56 -0.16 -0.16 7.07
C LEU A 56 0.87 0.26 8.13
N VAL A 57 0.79 -0.29 9.34
CA VAL A 57 1.75 0.01 10.41
C VAL A 57 3.17 -0.37 9.99
N ALA A 58 3.36 -1.55 9.40
CA ALA A 58 4.66 -1.96 8.87
C ALA A 58 5.19 -0.98 7.80
N SER A 59 4.33 -0.53 6.86
CA SER A 59 4.74 0.44 5.84
C SER A 59 5.16 1.78 6.44
N LEU A 60 4.44 2.25 7.47
CA LEU A 60 4.74 3.52 8.14
C LEU A 60 6.05 3.43 8.92
N ILE A 61 6.27 2.35 9.65
CA ILE A 61 7.54 2.12 10.36
C ILE A 61 8.70 2.07 9.35
N ALA A 62 8.53 1.34 8.24
CA ALA A 62 9.55 1.25 7.19
C ALA A 62 9.84 2.62 6.56
N ALA A 63 8.80 3.39 6.23
CA ALA A 63 8.94 4.69 5.55
C ALA A 63 9.37 5.85 6.47
N VAL A 64 9.34 5.67 7.79
CA VAL A 64 9.68 6.74 8.76
C VAL A 64 10.92 6.37 9.57
N VAL A 65 10.93 5.22 10.23
CA VAL A 65 12.01 4.86 11.17
C VAL A 65 13.32 4.62 10.43
N ALA A 66 13.29 3.81 9.36
CA ALA A 66 14.52 3.50 8.63
C ALA A 66 15.17 4.76 8.01
N PRO A 67 14.46 5.66 7.30
CA PRO A 67 15.05 6.90 6.79
C PRO A 67 15.58 7.84 7.88
N ILE A 68 14.90 7.94 9.04
CA ILE A 68 15.36 8.81 10.14
C ILE A 68 16.67 8.29 10.72
N VAL A 69 16.73 6.99 11.06
CA VAL A 69 17.93 6.40 11.66
C VAL A 69 19.08 6.39 10.65
N ALA A 70 18.83 5.98 9.40
CA ALA A 70 19.84 5.99 8.36
C ALA A 70 20.31 7.42 8.02
N GLY A 71 19.41 8.42 8.04
CA GLY A 71 19.77 9.82 7.87
C GLY A 71 20.68 10.34 8.99
N ALA A 72 20.38 10.01 10.25
CA ALA A 72 21.25 10.38 11.36
C ALA A 72 22.64 9.72 11.28
N LEU A 73 22.70 8.47 10.82
CA LEU A 73 23.97 7.78 10.55
C LEU A 73 24.71 8.42 9.37
N ALA A 74 23.99 8.76 8.30
CA ALA A 74 24.54 9.41 7.11
C ALA A 74 25.14 10.79 7.42
N LEU A 75 24.52 11.57 8.32
CA LEU A 75 25.09 12.81 8.83
C LEU A 75 26.45 12.57 9.49
N ARG A 76 26.55 11.55 10.36
CA ARG A 76 27.80 11.18 11.03
C ARG A 76 28.87 10.72 10.05
N ILE A 77 28.50 9.87 9.09
CA ILE A 77 29.39 9.44 8.01
C ILE A 77 29.88 10.66 7.22
N GLY A 78 28.99 11.60 6.89
CA GLY A 78 29.33 12.80 6.13
C GLY A 78 30.25 13.77 6.88
N MET A 79 30.25 13.77 8.22
CA MET A 79 31.21 14.55 9.00
C MET A 79 32.60 13.90 9.09
N LEU A 80 32.68 12.58 8.86
CA LEU A 80 33.92 11.81 8.98
C LEU A 80 34.58 11.53 7.63
N VAL A 81 33.79 11.50 6.55
CA VAL A 81 34.22 11.09 5.22
C VAL A 81 33.86 12.17 4.22
N SER A 82 34.89 12.73 3.57
CA SER A 82 34.73 13.74 2.54
C SER A 82 34.17 13.13 1.25
N VAL A 83 33.28 13.87 0.58
CA VAL A 83 32.78 13.49 -0.76
C VAL A 83 33.94 13.32 -1.76
N ASN A 84 35.00 14.10 -1.63
CA ASN A 84 36.16 14.03 -2.53
C ASN A 84 36.97 12.75 -2.33
N ASP A 85 36.96 12.16 -1.14
CA ASP A 85 37.68 10.91 -0.86
C ASP A 85 36.91 9.68 -1.33
N LEU A 86 35.58 9.80 -1.49
CA LEU A 86 34.71 8.73 -1.99
C LEU A 86 34.84 8.50 -3.49
N VAL A 87 35.39 9.45 -4.24
CA VAL A 87 35.49 9.38 -5.71
C VAL A 87 36.95 9.50 -6.11
N SER A 88 37.47 8.47 -6.79
CA SER A 88 38.84 8.47 -7.29
C SER A 88 38.99 9.52 -8.41
N VAL A 89 40.23 9.87 -8.74
CA VAL A 89 40.52 10.74 -9.89
C VAL A 89 39.99 10.15 -11.21
N ALA A 90 39.85 8.83 -11.29
CA ALA A 90 39.26 8.12 -12.43
C ALA A 90 37.72 8.06 -12.39
N GLY A 91 37.08 8.54 -11.31
CA GLY A 91 35.63 8.53 -11.11
C GLY A 91 35.09 7.28 -10.40
N ASP A 92 35.97 6.38 -9.96
CA ASP A 92 35.57 5.14 -9.27
C ASP A 92 35.22 5.39 -7.81
N PHE A 93 34.24 4.65 -7.29
CA PHE A 93 33.86 4.74 -5.88
C PHE A 93 34.90 4.05 -4.99
N VAL A 94 35.52 4.80 -4.09
CA VAL A 94 36.59 4.32 -3.21
C VAL A 94 36.00 3.88 -1.86
N VAL A 95 35.60 2.61 -1.78
CA VAL A 95 35.00 2.03 -0.55
C VAL A 95 35.92 2.17 0.67
N ALA A 96 37.24 2.17 0.48
CA ALA A 96 38.21 2.30 1.57
C ALA A 96 38.10 3.64 2.32
N ALA A 97 37.58 4.70 1.67
CA ALA A 97 37.35 5.99 2.31
C ALA A 97 36.25 5.94 3.39
N LEU A 98 35.40 4.91 3.41
CA LEU A 98 34.42 4.67 4.48
C LEU A 98 35.02 3.98 5.71
N SER A 99 36.30 3.61 5.70
CA SER A 99 36.96 2.97 6.85
C SER A 99 36.84 3.73 8.18
N PRO A 100 36.88 5.10 8.22
CA PRO A 100 36.71 5.84 9.48
C PRO A 100 35.29 5.76 10.04
N ALA A 101 34.28 5.55 9.18
CA ALA A 101 32.86 5.49 9.54
C ALA A 101 32.27 4.08 9.32
N ARG A 102 33.11 3.04 9.48
CA ARG A 102 32.74 1.65 9.17
C ARG A 102 31.57 1.17 10.01
N ALA A 103 31.55 1.48 11.30
CA ALA A 103 30.50 1.03 12.20
C ALA A 103 29.15 1.66 11.83
N GLU A 104 29.15 2.96 11.54
CA GLU A 104 27.97 3.72 11.12
C GLU A 104 27.44 3.21 9.78
N THR A 105 28.34 2.92 8.84
CA THR A 105 27.99 2.37 7.53
C THR A 105 27.32 1.00 7.66
N LEU A 106 27.86 0.12 8.50
CA LEU A 106 27.27 -1.20 8.75
C LEU A 106 25.89 -1.08 9.42
N TRP A 107 25.72 -0.17 10.38
CA TRP A 107 24.41 0.10 10.98
C TRP A 107 23.42 0.68 9.96
N ALA A 108 23.86 1.56 9.07
CA ALA A 108 23.03 2.13 8.01
C ALA A 108 22.58 1.03 7.04
N GLU A 109 23.47 0.10 6.70
CA GLU A 109 23.14 -1.06 5.86
C GLU A 109 22.14 -2.00 6.55
N ILE A 110 22.30 -2.27 7.85
CA ILE A 110 21.32 -3.05 8.62
C ILE A 110 19.94 -2.36 8.58
N MET A 111 19.89 -1.04 8.75
CA MET A 111 18.64 -0.27 8.68
C MET A 111 18.03 -0.27 7.28
N PHE A 112 18.86 -0.22 6.23
CA PHE A 112 18.41 -0.38 4.85
C PHE A 112 17.76 -1.75 4.63
N TRP A 113 18.40 -2.83 5.09
CA TRP A 113 17.85 -4.18 4.94
C TRP A 113 16.60 -4.41 5.79
N LEU A 114 16.56 -3.92 7.03
CA LEU A 114 15.38 -3.99 7.89
C LEU A 114 14.21 -3.21 7.29
N GLY A 115 14.45 -1.99 6.82
CA GLY A 115 13.45 -1.16 6.15
C GLY A 115 12.92 -1.83 4.89
N THR A 116 13.80 -2.43 4.08
CA THR A 116 13.42 -3.15 2.86
C THR A 116 12.58 -4.39 3.16
N ALA A 117 12.99 -5.21 4.14
CA ALA A 117 12.24 -6.39 4.55
C ALA A 117 10.84 -6.02 5.08
N LEU A 118 10.77 -4.95 5.88
CA LEU A 118 9.50 -4.47 6.45
C LEU A 118 8.60 -3.84 5.38
N GLY A 119 9.17 -3.08 4.44
CA GLY A 119 8.45 -2.54 3.29
C GLY A 119 7.89 -3.65 2.40
N LEU A 120 8.68 -4.69 2.12
CA LEU A 120 8.23 -5.85 1.36
C LEU A 120 7.10 -6.61 2.09
N PHE A 121 7.24 -6.81 3.40
CA PHE A 121 6.17 -7.39 4.22
C PHE A 121 4.88 -6.55 4.14
N ALA A 122 5.00 -5.22 4.14
CA ALA A 122 3.85 -4.34 4.01
C ALA A 122 3.18 -4.43 2.63
N VAL A 123 3.96 -4.54 1.54
CA VAL A 123 3.41 -4.75 0.20
C VAL A 123 2.65 -6.08 0.13
N VAL A 124 3.25 -7.17 0.58
CA VAL A 124 2.62 -8.50 0.57
C VAL A 124 1.37 -8.52 1.44
N GLY A 125 1.45 -8.01 2.67
CA GLY A 125 0.31 -7.90 3.59
C GLY A 125 -0.80 -7.01 3.03
N GLY A 126 -0.45 -5.92 2.34
CA GLY A 126 -1.38 -5.03 1.66
C GLY A 126 -2.12 -5.74 0.52
N ILE A 127 -1.41 -6.47 -0.34
CA ILE A 127 -1.98 -7.26 -1.43
C ILE A 127 -2.97 -8.30 -0.87
N ILE A 128 -2.57 -9.03 0.19
CA ILE A 128 -3.44 -10.03 0.83
C ILE A 128 -4.71 -9.38 1.40
N ALA A 129 -4.59 -8.21 2.05
CA ALA A 129 -5.73 -7.47 2.59
C ALA A 129 -6.70 -7.01 1.49
N VAL A 130 -6.17 -6.56 0.34
CA VAL A 130 -6.96 -6.14 -0.83
C VAL A 130 -7.67 -7.35 -1.46
N ALA A 131 -6.93 -8.43 -1.70
CA ALA A 131 -7.44 -9.66 -2.32
C ALA A 131 -8.56 -10.29 -1.49
N ARG A 132 -8.38 -10.37 -0.16
CA ARG A 132 -9.37 -10.95 0.77
C ARG A 132 -10.52 -10.00 1.13
N ARG A 133 -10.58 -8.80 0.55
CA ARG A 133 -11.55 -7.75 0.88
C ARG A 133 -11.56 -7.38 2.38
N ARG A 134 -10.43 -7.54 3.06
CA ARG A 134 -10.26 -7.42 4.53
C ARG A 134 -9.46 -6.15 4.88
N GLY A 135 -10.10 -4.99 4.71
CA GLY A 135 -9.46 -3.68 4.94
C GLY A 135 -8.77 -3.09 3.71
N ARG A 136 -9.45 -3.13 2.55
CA ARG A 136 -8.94 -2.68 1.24
C ARG A 136 -8.25 -1.31 1.26
N GLY A 137 -8.86 -0.31 1.90
CA GLY A 137 -8.28 1.04 1.97
C GLY A 137 -6.91 1.07 2.65
N MET A 138 -6.76 0.37 3.78
CA MET A 138 -5.47 0.27 4.48
C MET A 138 -4.45 -0.55 3.68
N GLY A 139 -4.89 -1.62 3.01
CA GLY A 139 -4.01 -2.41 2.14
C GLY A 139 -3.46 -1.60 0.96
N ILE A 140 -4.29 -0.79 0.31
CA ILE A 140 -3.85 0.12 -0.76
C ILE A 140 -2.89 1.17 -0.22
N ALA A 141 -3.23 1.83 0.89
CA ALA A 141 -2.37 2.83 1.51
C ALA A 141 -0.99 2.24 1.88
N ALA A 142 -0.97 1.03 2.45
CA ALA A 142 0.27 0.33 2.79
C ALA A 142 1.16 0.09 1.55
N ILE A 143 0.57 -0.34 0.45
CA ILE A 143 1.30 -0.58 -0.81
C ILE A 143 1.90 0.73 -1.34
N VAL A 144 1.11 1.81 -1.37
CA VAL A 144 1.57 3.11 -1.88
C VAL A 144 2.68 3.68 -1.01
N ILE A 145 2.52 3.65 0.32
CA ILE A 145 3.55 4.14 1.26
C ILE A 145 4.82 3.30 1.13
N ALA A 146 4.70 1.98 1.06
CA ALA A 146 5.85 1.10 0.89
C ALA A 146 6.57 1.33 -0.46
N ALA A 147 5.84 1.67 -1.53
CA ALA A 147 6.44 2.01 -2.81
C ALA A 147 7.20 3.35 -2.80
N ILE A 148 6.72 4.33 -2.01
CA ILE A 148 7.38 5.63 -1.84
C ILE A 148 8.57 5.54 -0.86
N GLY A 149 8.54 4.60 0.08
CA GLY A 149 9.55 4.41 1.13
C GLY A 149 11.01 4.47 0.66
N PRO A 150 11.41 3.73 -0.40
CA PRO A 150 12.77 3.79 -0.92
C PRO A 150 13.21 5.20 -1.36
N VAL A 151 12.31 5.97 -1.99
CA VAL A 151 12.61 7.35 -2.41
C VAL A 151 12.89 8.24 -1.20
N LEU A 152 12.07 8.13 -0.16
CA LEU A 152 12.26 8.87 1.09
C LEU A 152 13.56 8.48 1.80
N PHE A 153 13.92 7.20 1.76
CA PHE A 153 15.16 6.69 2.34
C PHE A 153 16.39 7.31 1.67
N PHE A 154 16.49 7.21 0.35
CA PHE A 154 17.63 7.76 -0.38
C PHE A 154 17.70 9.28 -0.25
N LEU A 155 16.55 9.97 -0.32
CA LEU A 155 16.51 11.43 -0.12
C LEU A 155 17.04 11.83 1.25
N ALA A 156 16.60 11.16 2.32
CA ALA A 156 17.05 11.44 3.68
C ALA A 156 18.55 11.20 3.85
N VAL A 157 19.07 10.07 3.35
CA VAL A 157 20.49 9.71 3.43
C VAL A 157 21.35 10.71 2.64
N THR A 158 21.00 11.02 1.39
CA THR A 158 21.77 11.95 0.54
C THR A 158 21.79 13.36 1.14
N LEU A 159 20.65 13.87 1.61
CA LEU A 159 20.58 15.20 2.23
C LEU A 159 21.41 15.26 3.51
N MET A 160 21.25 14.29 4.41
CA MET A 160 21.98 14.30 5.68
C MET A 160 23.48 14.09 5.49
N PHE A 161 23.89 13.22 4.57
CA PHE A 161 25.31 13.05 4.22
C PHE A 161 25.92 14.35 3.67
N GLY A 162 25.21 15.03 2.77
CA GLY A 162 25.64 16.32 2.21
C GLY A 162 25.73 17.43 3.27
N ILE A 163 24.76 17.48 4.19
CA ILE A 163 24.79 18.42 5.32
C ILE A 163 26.00 18.14 6.22
N GLY A 164 26.25 16.87 6.57
CA GLY A 164 27.42 16.47 7.38
C GLY A 164 28.73 16.91 6.72
N ASN A 165 28.84 16.71 5.41
CA ASN A 165 30.01 17.15 4.64
C ASN A 165 30.15 18.68 4.63
N GLY A 166 29.07 19.42 4.45
CA GLY A 166 29.09 20.89 4.50
C GLY A 166 29.51 21.44 5.86
N ILE A 167 29.15 20.74 6.95
CA ILE A 167 29.55 21.10 8.31
C ILE A 167 31.05 20.85 8.55
N ALA A 168 31.58 19.71 8.09
CA ALA A 168 32.95 19.28 8.41
C ALA A 168 34.01 19.77 7.40
N PHE A 169 33.63 19.94 6.13
CA PHE A 169 34.55 20.20 5.01
C PHE A 169 34.10 21.38 4.14
N GLY A 170 33.10 22.16 4.58
CA GLY A 170 32.66 23.35 3.88
C GLY A 170 33.71 24.46 3.89
N PRO A 171 33.62 25.44 2.96
CA PRO A 171 34.63 26.50 2.79
C PRO A 171 34.76 27.49 3.97
N MET A 172 34.00 27.29 5.06
CA MET A 172 34.05 28.11 6.28
C MET A 172 34.75 27.41 7.46
N VAL A 173 35.32 26.22 7.24
CA VAL A 173 36.21 25.49 8.16
C VAL A 173 37.60 25.44 7.55
#